data_AF-A0A958KHZ7-F1
#
_entry.id   AF-A0A958KHZ7-F1
#
_cell.length_a   1.000
_cell.length_b   1.000
_cell.length_c   1.000
_cell.angle_alpha   90.00
_cell.angle_beta   90.00
_cell.angle_gamma   90.00
#
_symmetry.space_group_name_H-M   'P 1'
#
loop_
_entity.id
_entity.type
_entity.pdbx_description
1 polymer ?
#
loop_
_entity_poly.entity_id
_entity_poly.type
_entity_poly.pdbx_seq_one_letter_code
_entity_poly.pdbx_strand_id
1 'polypeptide(L)'
;MFKNLVLCTITLVLAFCSIVYELLLGQALSAFLGNTVLRYSVTVGLYLLSMGIGSYFAEGRFVRYSALTLLWVEFFLALVGGSSIVSLHLVHAAQLGDYSVFFFGHALIVLIGVLTGFEIPLLMDLWRRTNHREGFTVLGVNYLGAFLGTIAFAFVFYPTTGLVGTAFVIALLNAVAGMFLVLFGKDFRKAKRKRFAFAALFQPAVAVIFTVSILYLDWIESYLDFLYISAGSLT
;
A
#
# COMPACT_ATOMS: atom_id res chain seq x y z
N MET A 1 20.92 14.26 12.02
CA MET A 1 21.46 13.04 11.37
C MET A 1 20.54 11.83 11.56
N PHE A 2 20.30 11.36 12.80
CA PHE A 2 19.45 10.18 13.06
C PHE A 2 18.02 10.28 12.48
N LYS A 3 17.28 11.38 12.76
CA LYS A 3 15.92 11.59 12.22
C LYS A 3 15.86 11.58 10.67
N ASN A 4 16.92 12.03 10.02
CA ASN A 4 16.99 12.10 8.55
C ASN A 4 17.13 10.69 7.98
N LEU A 5 18.00 9.88 8.58
CA LEU A 5 18.17 8.48 8.18
C LEU A 5 16.87 7.72 8.34
N VAL A 6 16.20 7.87 9.49
CA VAL A 6 14.89 7.23 9.74
C VAL A 6 13.86 7.67 8.70
N LEU A 7 13.77 8.97 8.39
CA LEU A 7 12.82 9.45 7.40
C LEU A 7 13.11 8.90 6.00
N CYS A 8 14.39 8.85 5.58
CA CYS A 8 14.76 8.22 4.32
C CYS A 8 14.41 6.72 4.30
N THR A 9 14.68 5.99 5.38
CA THR A 9 14.30 4.57 5.47
C THR A 9 12.80 4.38 5.36
N ILE A 10 12.00 5.22 6.04
CA ILE A 10 10.54 5.19 5.91
C ILE A 10 10.15 5.47 4.46
N THR A 11 10.61 6.57 3.86
CA THR A 11 10.31 6.91 2.46
C THR A 11 10.64 5.77 1.50
N LEU A 12 11.77 5.10 1.69
CA LEU A 12 12.17 3.96 0.86
C LEU A 12 11.18 2.81 1.00
N VAL A 13 10.82 2.44 2.23
CA VAL A 13 9.90 1.33 2.51
C VAL A 13 8.48 1.63 2.02
N LEU A 14 7.99 2.86 2.20
CA LEU A 14 6.65 3.25 1.73
C LEU A 14 6.57 3.17 0.20
N ALA A 15 7.53 3.78 -0.51
CA ALA A 15 7.59 3.71 -1.96
C ALA A 15 7.72 2.27 -2.49
N PHE A 16 8.48 1.44 -1.78
CA PHE A 16 8.60 0.01 -2.05
C PHE A 16 7.26 -0.71 -1.87
N CYS A 17 6.52 -0.45 -0.79
CA CYS A 17 5.23 -1.10 -0.56
C CYS A 17 4.20 -0.70 -1.61
N SER A 18 4.11 0.61 -1.89
CA SER A 18 3.10 1.18 -2.78
C SER A 18 3.21 0.67 -4.21
N ILE A 19 4.43 0.58 -4.76
CA ILE A 19 4.63 0.00 -6.10
C ILE A 19 4.34 -1.51 -6.13
N VAL A 20 4.60 -2.24 -5.04
CA VAL A 20 4.32 -3.68 -5.01
C VAL A 20 2.82 -3.94 -4.99
N TYR A 21 2.01 -3.11 -4.30
CA TYR A 21 0.54 -3.21 -4.38
C TYR A 21 0.01 -3.00 -5.79
N GLU A 22 0.56 -2.02 -6.52
CA GLU A 22 0.20 -1.78 -7.91
C GLU A 22 0.49 -3.02 -8.79
N LEU A 23 1.70 -3.57 -8.66
CA LEU A 23 2.12 -4.76 -9.41
C LEU A 23 1.30 -6.00 -9.06
N LEU A 24 0.96 -6.19 -7.79
CA LEU A 24 0.07 -7.26 -7.33
C LEU A 24 -1.29 -7.19 -8.01
N LEU A 25 -1.90 -6.00 -8.04
CA LEU A 25 -3.19 -5.79 -8.70
C LEU A 25 -3.11 -5.97 -10.22
N GLY A 26 -2.05 -5.46 -10.85
CA GLY A 26 -1.78 -5.66 -12.27
C GLY A 26 -1.66 -7.13 -12.64
N GLN A 27 -0.92 -7.90 -11.83
CA GLN A 27 -0.76 -9.34 -12.03
C GLN A 27 -2.05 -10.12 -11.79
N ALA A 28 -2.79 -9.83 -10.71
CA ALA A 28 -4.06 -10.49 -10.41
C ALA A 28 -5.10 -10.23 -11.51
N LEU A 29 -5.22 -8.99 -11.98
CA LEU A 29 -6.12 -8.65 -13.09
C LEU A 29 -5.69 -9.29 -14.41
N SER A 30 -4.37 -9.38 -14.67
CA SER A 30 -3.87 -10.12 -15.83
C SER A 30 -4.21 -11.61 -15.75
N ALA A 31 -4.17 -12.20 -14.56
CA ALA A 31 -4.47 -13.62 -14.36
C ALA A 31 -5.97 -13.90 -14.56
N PHE A 32 -6.85 -13.06 -14.03
CA PHE A 32 -8.30 -13.27 -14.11
C PHE A 32 -8.92 -12.85 -15.44
N LEU A 33 -8.48 -11.74 -16.03
CA LEU A 33 -9.13 -11.12 -17.19
C LEU A 33 -8.33 -11.24 -18.49
N GLY A 34 -7.15 -11.86 -18.45
CA GLY A 34 -6.23 -11.98 -19.58
C GLY A 34 -5.72 -10.64 -20.14
N ASN A 35 -5.10 -10.70 -21.31
CA ASN A 35 -4.49 -9.56 -22.03
C ASN A 35 -3.53 -8.73 -21.16
N THR A 36 -2.39 -9.33 -20.83
CA THR A 36 -1.38 -8.78 -19.91
C THR A 36 -0.96 -7.36 -20.25
N VAL A 37 -0.67 -7.07 -21.53
CA VAL A 37 -0.23 -5.73 -21.96
C VAL A 37 -1.30 -4.68 -21.65
N LEU A 38 -2.58 -4.98 -21.94
CA LEU A 38 -3.68 -4.08 -21.62
C LEU A 38 -3.80 -3.87 -20.11
N ARG A 39 -3.79 -4.94 -19.31
CA ARG A 39 -4.03 -4.85 -17.85
C ARG A 39 -2.94 -4.08 -17.14
N TYR A 40 -1.68 -4.35 -17.45
CA TYR A 40 -0.58 -3.59 -16.88
C TYR A 40 -0.60 -2.13 -17.35
N SER A 41 -0.83 -1.86 -18.63
CA SER A 41 -0.87 -0.48 -19.14
C SER A 41 -1.98 0.35 -18.50
N VAL A 42 -3.18 -0.20 -18.35
CA VAL A 42 -4.30 0.47 -17.70
C VAL A 42 -4.06 0.62 -16.21
N THR A 43 -3.52 -0.40 -15.55
CA THR A 43 -3.18 -0.34 -14.11
C THR A 43 -2.21 0.79 -13.83
N VAL A 44 -1.09 0.84 -14.57
CA VAL A 44 -0.08 1.88 -14.43
C VAL A 44 -0.66 3.27 -14.72
N GLY A 45 -1.37 3.43 -15.83
CA GLY A 45 -1.98 4.71 -16.19
C GLY A 45 -2.98 5.22 -15.13
N LEU A 46 -3.86 4.33 -14.64
CA LEU A 46 -4.87 4.67 -13.66
C LEU A 46 -4.25 4.93 -12.27
N TYR A 47 -3.23 4.17 -11.90
CA TYR A 47 -2.48 4.35 -10.67
C TYR A 47 -1.76 5.70 -10.65
N LEU A 48 -1.01 6.03 -11.71
CA LEU A 48 -0.33 7.31 -11.87
C LEU A 48 -1.30 8.50 -11.83
N LEU A 49 -2.43 8.41 -12.54
CA LEU A 49 -3.49 9.44 -12.50
C LEU A 49 -4.02 9.63 -11.08
N SER A 50 -4.33 8.52 -10.41
CA SER A 50 -4.89 8.51 -9.05
C SER A 50 -3.88 9.05 -8.02
N MET A 51 -2.59 8.73 -8.17
CA MET A 51 -1.52 9.34 -7.38
C MET A 51 -1.47 10.86 -7.56
N GLY A 52 -1.59 11.36 -8.79
CA GLY A 52 -1.66 12.80 -9.05
C GLY A 52 -2.84 13.48 -8.35
N ILE A 53 -4.01 12.84 -8.38
CA ILE A 53 -5.20 13.31 -7.66
C ILE A 53 -4.94 13.33 -6.15
N GLY A 54 -4.37 12.25 -5.60
CA GLY A 54 -4.01 12.15 -4.20
C GLY A 54 -3.02 13.22 -3.76
N SER A 55 -1.97 13.46 -4.54
CA SER A 55 -0.96 14.49 -4.23
C SER A 55 -1.55 15.89 -4.23
N TYR A 56 -2.44 16.18 -5.18
CA TYR A 56 -3.13 17.48 -5.25
C TYR A 56 -4.00 17.72 -4.00
N PHE A 57 -4.74 16.70 -3.53
CA PHE A 57 -5.55 16.82 -2.32
C PHE A 57 -4.72 16.89 -1.05
N ALA A 58 -3.58 16.20 -1.00
CA ALA A 58 -2.68 16.23 0.14
C ALA A 58 -2.08 17.63 0.33
N GLU A 59 -1.76 18.31 -0.78
CA GLU A 59 -1.25 19.67 -0.78
C GLU A 59 -2.25 20.65 -0.14
N GLY A 60 -1.79 21.47 0.81
CA GLY A 60 -2.63 22.39 1.58
C GLY A 60 -3.02 21.87 2.97
N ARG A 61 -4.27 21.42 3.16
CA ARG A 61 -4.84 21.19 4.52
C ARG A 61 -4.15 20.05 5.28
N PHE A 62 -3.73 18.99 4.58
CA PHE A 62 -3.19 17.78 5.19
C PHE A 62 -1.71 17.89 5.53
N VAL A 63 -0.94 18.63 4.72
CA VAL A 63 0.46 19.00 4.97
C VAL A 63 0.62 19.74 6.31
N ARG A 64 -0.39 20.47 6.79
CA ARG A 64 -0.33 21.08 8.13
C ARG A 64 -0.10 20.06 9.25
N TYR A 65 -0.51 18.80 9.04
CA TYR A 65 -0.43 17.71 10.02
C TYR A 65 0.23 16.46 9.43
N SER A 66 1.31 16.62 8.66
CA SER A 66 1.91 15.56 7.84
C SER A 66 2.08 14.22 8.53
N ALA A 67 2.71 14.15 9.71
CA ALA A 67 2.90 12.87 10.40
C ALA A 67 1.57 12.21 10.84
N LEU A 68 0.57 12.99 11.23
CA LEU A 68 -0.74 12.44 11.61
C LEU A 68 -1.49 11.91 10.40
N THR A 69 -1.50 12.67 9.31
CA THR A 69 -2.15 12.26 8.07
C THR A 69 -1.46 11.02 7.51
N LEU A 70 -0.12 11.00 7.50
CA LEU A 70 0.66 9.88 6.98
C LEU A 70 0.39 8.60 7.78
N LEU A 71 0.27 8.67 9.12
CA LEU A 71 -0.18 7.51 9.91
C LEU A 71 -1.53 6.96 9.46
N TRP A 72 -2.50 7.82 9.15
CA TRP A 72 -3.80 7.35 8.64
C TRP A 72 -3.68 6.78 7.24
N VAL A 73 -2.91 7.42 6.36
CA VAL A 73 -2.63 6.92 5.02
C VAL A 73 -2.02 5.53 5.11
N GLU A 74 -0.96 5.32 5.90
CA GLU A 74 -0.33 4.01 6.04
C GLU A 74 -1.24 2.94 6.61
N PHE A 75 -2.08 3.31 7.59
CA PHE A 75 -3.08 2.40 8.12
C PHE A 75 -4.06 1.92 7.03
N PHE A 76 -4.62 2.85 6.25
CA PHE A 76 -5.56 2.51 5.19
C PHE A 76 -4.88 1.79 4.03
N LEU A 77 -3.66 2.18 3.68
CA LEU A 77 -2.89 1.56 2.61
C LEU A 77 -2.50 0.13 2.96
N ALA A 78 -2.09 -0.14 4.20
CA ALA A 78 -1.83 -1.50 4.68
C ALA A 78 -3.10 -2.35 4.65
N LEU A 79 -4.24 -1.84 5.12
CA LEU A 79 -5.51 -2.58 5.10
C LEU A 79 -5.99 -2.86 3.68
N VAL A 80 -6.13 -1.83 2.85
CA VAL A 80 -6.66 -1.95 1.49
C VAL A 80 -5.69 -2.75 0.62
N GLY A 81 -4.39 -2.42 0.65
CA GLY A 81 -3.37 -3.11 -0.11
C GLY A 81 -3.21 -4.57 0.30
N GLY A 82 -3.13 -4.87 1.60
CA GLY A 82 -2.96 -6.23 2.09
C GLY A 82 -4.18 -7.14 1.90
N SER A 83 -5.39 -6.58 1.90
CA SER A 83 -6.62 -7.34 1.66
C SER A 83 -7.08 -7.36 0.19
N SER A 84 -6.42 -6.59 -0.68
CA SER A 84 -6.83 -6.38 -2.07
C SER A 84 -6.92 -7.67 -2.88
N ILE A 85 -5.89 -8.52 -2.80
CA ILE A 85 -5.79 -9.77 -3.57
C ILE A 85 -6.81 -10.78 -3.08
N VAL A 86 -6.93 -11.00 -1.77
CA VAL A 86 -7.95 -11.87 -1.19
C VAL A 86 -9.35 -11.42 -1.63
N SER A 87 -9.63 -10.12 -1.54
CA SER A 87 -10.94 -9.58 -1.94
C SER A 87 -11.22 -9.80 -3.42
N LEU A 88 -10.22 -9.66 -4.29
CA LEU A 88 -10.36 -9.95 -5.72
C LEU A 88 -10.65 -11.42 -6.00
N HIS A 89 -9.95 -12.35 -5.32
CA HIS A 89 -10.25 -13.78 -5.42
C HIS A 89 -11.69 -14.08 -5.00
N LEU A 90 -12.17 -13.47 -3.91
CA LEU A 90 -13.54 -13.66 -3.44
C LEU A 90 -14.58 -13.13 -4.44
N VAL A 91 -14.35 -11.95 -5.03
CA VAL A 91 -15.22 -11.40 -6.08
C VAL A 91 -15.26 -12.29 -7.31
N HIS A 92 -14.11 -12.85 -7.70
CA HIS A 92 -14.02 -13.78 -8.82
C HIS A 92 -14.74 -15.10 -8.52
N ALA A 93 -14.53 -15.68 -7.33
CA ALA A 93 -15.17 -16.91 -6.89
C ALA A 93 -16.70 -16.78 -6.74
N ALA A 94 -17.22 -15.57 -6.51
CA ALA A 94 -18.66 -15.32 -6.47
C ALA A 94 -19.36 -15.42 -7.84
N GLN A 95 -18.61 -15.63 -8.94
CA GLN A 95 -19.15 -15.80 -10.30
C GLN A 95 -20.09 -14.69 -10.78
N LEU A 96 -19.86 -13.46 -10.31
CA LEU A 96 -20.65 -12.29 -10.71
C LEU A 96 -20.30 -11.78 -12.13
N GLY A 97 -19.37 -12.46 -12.82
CA GLY A 97 -18.90 -12.14 -14.17
C GLY A 97 -17.64 -11.28 -14.19
N ASP A 98 -16.97 -11.26 -15.36
CA ASP A 98 -15.68 -10.58 -15.56
C ASP A 98 -15.76 -9.07 -15.31
N TYR A 99 -16.92 -8.45 -15.56
CA TYR A 99 -17.15 -7.04 -15.29
C TYR A 99 -17.01 -6.71 -13.81
N SER A 100 -17.45 -7.59 -12.90
CA SER A 100 -17.34 -7.36 -11.46
C SER A 100 -15.88 -7.34 -11.00
N VAL A 101 -15.07 -8.29 -11.47
CA VAL A 101 -13.62 -8.31 -11.21
C VAL A 101 -12.94 -7.08 -11.80
N PHE A 102 -13.32 -6.70 -13.02
CA PHE A 102 -12.82 -5.50 -13.67
C PHE A 102 -13.09 -4.24 -12.85
N PHE A 103 -14.35 -3.92 -12.55
CA PHE A 103 -14.69 -2.69 -11.84
C PHE A 103 -14.12 -2.67 -10.42
N PHE A 104 -14.20 -3.79 -9.70
CA PHE A 104 -13.70 -3.87 -8.32
C PHE A 104 -12.17 -3.71 -8.27
N GLY A 105 -11.42 -4.41 -9.13
CA GLY A 105 -9.97 -4.29 -9.16
C GLY A 105 -9.47 -2.91 -9.56
N HIS A 106 -10.11 -2.27 -10.54
CA HIS A 106 -9.73 -0.90 -10.93
C HIS A 106 -10.11 0.12 -9.86
N ALA A 107 -11.20 -0.10 -9.11
CA ALA A 107 -11.53 0.73 -7.95
C ALA A 107 -10.47 0.61 -6.84
N LEU A 108 -9.93 -0.59 -6.60
CA LEU A 108 -8.81 -0.79 -5.67
C LEU A 108 -7.54 -0.07 -6.15
N ILE A 109 -7.22 -0.13 -7.44
CA ILE A 109 -6.09 0.60 -8.03
C ILE A 109 -6.23 2.12 -7.79
N VAL A 110 -7.43 2.67 -8.03
CA VAL A 110 -7.70 4.09 -7.78
C VAL A 110 -7.54 4.42 -6.30
N LEU A 111 -8.12 3.62 -5.40
CA LEU A 111 -8.06 3.86 -3.96
C LEU A 111 -6.62 3.84 -3.45
N ILE A 112 -5.84 2.81 -3.81
CA ILE A 112 -4.43 2.68 -3.42
C ILE A 112 -3.60 3.79 -4.06
N GLY A 113 -3.86 4.13 -5.33
CA GLY A 113 -3.18 5.23 -6.03
C GLY A 113 -3.43 6.58 -5.36
N VAL A 114 -4.68 6.91 -5.03
CA VAL A 114 -5.00 8.15 -4.30
C VAL A 114 -4.30 8.17 -2.96
N LEU A 115 -4.35 7.08 -2.17
CA LEU A 115 -3.67 7.03 -0.87
C LEU A 115 -2.15 7.16 -1.01
N THR A 116 -1.53 6.48 -1.97
CA THR A 116 -0.09 6.61 -2.25
C THR A 116 0.27 8.04 -2.64
N GLY A 117 -0.58 8.71 -3.43
CA GLY A 117 -0.39 10.09 -3.83
C GLY A 117 -0.23 11.07 -2.67
N PHE A 118 -0.78 10.74 -1.49
CA PHE A 118 -0.60 11.56 -0.29
C PHE A 118 0.83 11.48 0.27
N GLU A 119 1.57 10.39 0.06
CA GLU A 119 2.85 10.15 0.72
C GLU A 119 3.89 11.23 0.39
N ILE A 120 4.08 11.52 -0.91
CA ILE A 120 5.17 12.40 -1.36
C ILE A 120 5.03 13.81 -0.75
N PRO A 121 3.89 14.52 -0.84
CA PRO A 121 3.74 15.84 -0.23
C PRO A 121 3.93 15.82 1.30
N LEU A 122 3.42 14.80 1.99
CA LEU A 122 3.52 14.69 3.44
C LEU A 122 4.96 14.42 3.89
N LEU A 123 5.68 13.53 3.21
CA LEU A 123 7.09 13.23 3.48
C LEU A 123 7.99 14.42 3.15
N MET A 124 7.73 15.14 2.06
CA MET A 124 8.44 16.37 1.72
C MET A 124 8.29 17.45 2.79
N ASP A 125 7.09 17.65 3.34
CA ASP A 125 6.88 18.59 4.45
C ASP A 125 7.58 18.12 5.74
N LEU A 126 7.52 16.82 6.09
CA LEU A 126 8.26 16.27 7.24
C LEU A 126 9.77 16.50 7.10
N TRP A 127 10.30 16.29 5.90
CA TRP A 127 11.70 16.54 5.59
C TRP A 127 12.05 18.01 5.75
N ARG A 128 11.24 18.90 5.16
CA ARG A 128 11.46 20.36 5.22
C ARG A 128 11.48 20.85 6.67
N ARG A 129 10.55 20.38 7.52
CA ARG A 129 10.52 20.72 8.95
C ARG A 129 11.72 20.21 9.73
N THR A 130 12.28 19.07 9.34
CA THR A 130 13.42 18.46 10.03
C THR A 130 14.76 19.05 9.59
N ASN A 131 14.89 19.39 8.30
CA ASN A 131 16.17 19.72 7.67
C ASN A 131 16.31 21.17 7.21
N HIS A 132 15.22 21.95 7.20
CA HIS A 132 15.19 23.33 6.68
C HIS A 132 15.70 23.42 5.22
N ARG A 133 15.44 22.38 4.42
CA ARG A 133 15.85 22.24 3.02
C ARG A 133 14.72 21.66 2.19
N GLU A 134 14.84 21.82 0.87
CA GLU A 134 13.92 21.22 -0.08
C GLU A 134 13.91 19.69 -0.03
N GLY A 135 12.77 19.10 -0.37
CA GLY A 135 12.46 17.68 -0.26
C GLY A 135 13.01 16.80 -1.39
N PHE A 136 13.95 17.28 -2.22
CA PHE A 136 14.45 16.49 -3.37
C PHE A 136 15.09 15.15 -2.96
N THR A 137 15.70 15.08 -1.78
CA THR A 137 16.21 13.82 -1.23
C THR A 137 15.09 12.80 -1.02
N VAL A 138 13.92 13.23 -0.54
CA VAL A 138 12.74 12.36 -0.38
C VAL A 138 12.32 11.81 -1.73
N LEU A 139 12.27 12.65 -2.77
CA LEU A 139 11.89 12.22 -4.11
C LEU A 139 12.88 11.20 -4.69
N GLY A 140 14.19 11.43 -4.55
CA GLY A 140 15.21 10.49 -5.00
C GLY A 140 15.12 9.13 -4.28
N VAL A 141 14.89 9.15 -2.96
CA VAL A 141 14.71 7.94 -2.16
C VAL A 141 13.41 7.22 -2.52
N ASN A 142 12.35 7.95 -2.86
CA ASN A 142 11.09 7.38 -3.34
C ASN A 142 11.30 6.61 -4.64
N TYR A 143 11.97 7.20 -5.63
CA TYR A 143 12.30 6.49 -6.88
C TYR A 143 13.18 5.27 -6.65
N LEU A 144 14.14 5.35 -5.73
CA LEU A 144 14.97 4.20 -5.37
C LEU A 144 14.14 3.09 -4.72
N GLY A 145 13.26 3.43 -3.77
CA GLY A 145 12.36 2.47 -3.12
C GLY A 145 11.43 1.78 -4.11
N ALA A 146 10.81 2.54 -5.02
CA ALA A 146 9.97 2.00 -6.08
C ALA A 146 10.74 1.03 -6.99
N PHE A 147 11.94 1.41 -7.43
CA PHE A 147 12.80 0.52 -8.23
C PHE A 147 13.16 -0.77 -7.50
N LEU A 148 13.54 -0.69 -6.23
CA LEU A 148 13.82 -1.89 -5.42
C LEU A 148 12.57 -2.74 -5.23
N GLY A 149 11.40 -2.13 -5.09
CA GLY A 149 10.11 -2.80 -4.98
C GLY A 149 9.76 -3.58 -6.23
N THR A 150 9.94 -3.01 -7.42
CA THR A 150 9.65 -3.71 -8.68
C THR A 150 10.57 -4.92 -8.88
N ILE A 151 11.87 -4.79 -8.59
CA ILE A 151 12.82 -5.91 -8.66
C ILE A 151 12.49 -6.98 -7.62
N ALA A 152 12.27 -6.58 -6.36
CA ALA A 152 11.96 -7.53 -5.29
C ALA A 152 10.66 -8.28 -5.58
N PHE A 153 9.64 -7.60 -6.11
CA PHE A 153 8.41 -8.25 -6.54
C PHE A 153 8.67 -9.31 -7.60
N ALA A 154 9.33 -8.93 -8.70
CA ALA A 154 9.52 -9.81 -9.84
C ALA A 154 10.40 -11.04 -9.54
N PHE A 155 11.48 -10.86 -8.77
CA PHE A 155 12.48 -11.91 -8.55
C PHE A 155 12.37 -12.64 -7.22
N VAL A 156 11.75 -12.03 -6.21
CA VAL A 156 11.71 -12.59 -4.85
C VAL A 156 10.27 -12.90 -4.46
N PHE A 157 9.42 -11.89 -4.31
CA PHE A 157 8.12 -12.10 -3.70
C PHE A 157 7.15 -12.88 -4.58
N TYR A 158 7.00 -12.52 -5.86
CA TYR A 158 6.08 -13.24 -6.73
C TYR A 158 6.45 -14.72 -6.88
N PRO A 159 7.73 -15.11 -7.10
CA PRO A 159 8.12 -16.52 -7.20
C PRO A 159 8.08 -17.30 -5.88
N THR A 160 8.30 -16.66 -4.73
CA THR A 160 8.45 -17.39 -3.45
C THR A 160 7.21 -17.36 -2.57
N THR A 161 6.51 -16.23 -2.49
CA THR A 161 5.37 -16.02 -1.59
C THR A 161 4.03 -15.90 -2.32
N GLY A 162 4.03 -15.94 -3.66
CA GLY A 162 2.80 -15.82 -4.45
C GLY A 162 2.12 -14.45 -4.31
N LEU A 163 0.89 -14.30 -4.82
CA LEU A 163 0.20 -13.01 -4.78
C LEU A 163 -0.35 -12.68 -3.38
N VAL A 164 -1.00 -13.65 -2.73
CA VAL A 164 -1.66 -13.45 -1.42
C VAL A 164 -0.61 -13.25 -0.33
N GLY A 165 0.38 -14.13 -0.25
CA GLY A 165 1.47 -14.01 0.72
C GLY A 165 2.23 -12.70 0.59
N THR A 166 2.55 -12.28 -0.64
CA THR A 166 3.20 -10.98 -0.89
C THR A 166 2.35 -9.82 -0.40
N ALA A 167 1.04 -9.80 -0.68
CA ALA A 167 0.15 -8.73 -0.20
C ALA A 167 0.20 -8.59 1.32
N PHE A 168 0.22 -9.70 2.07
CA PHE A 168 0.31 -9.67 3.53
C PHE A 168 1.68 -9.20 4.04
N VAL A 169 2.77 -9.67 3.43
CA VAL A 169 4.14 -9.24 3.80
C VAL A 169 4.31 -7.74 3.57
N ILE A 170 3.84 -7.22 2.44
CA ILE A 170 3.92 -5.79 2.13
C ILE A 170 3.06 -4.97 3.09
N ALA A 171 1.87 -5.44 3.46
CA ALA A 171 1.04 -4.77 4.46
C ALA A 171 1.66 -4.75 5.85
N LEU A 172 2.35 -5.82 6.24
CA LEU A 172 3.12 -5.86 7.47
C LEU A 172 4.27 -4.84 7.42
N LEU A 173 5.04 -4.80 6.33
CA LEU A 173 6.12 -3.81 6.16
C LEU A 173 5.60 -2.37 6.23
N ASN A 174 4.44 -2.11 5.61
CA ASN A 174 3.84 -0.78 5.62
C ASN A 174 3.39 -0.37 7.03
N ALA A 175 2.73 -1.28 7.76
CA ALA A 175 2.35 -1.05 9.15
C ALA A 175 3.57 -0.83 10.07
N VAL A 176 4.67 -1.57 9.83
CA VAL A 176 5.93 -1.39 10.56
C VAL A 176 6.54 -0.01 10.27
N ALA A 177 6.59 0.42 9.01
CA ALA A 177 7.02 1.78 8.65
C ALA A 177 6.14 2.85 9.34
N GLY A 178 4.82 2.61 9.37
CA GLY A 178 3.86 3.43 10.12
C GLY A 178 4.16 3.53 11.62
N MET A 179 4.59 2.45 12.27
CA MET A 179 5.02 2.50 13.68
C MET A 179 6.25 3.40 13.89
N PHE A 180 7.20 3.43 12.95
CA PHE A 180 8.36 4.32 13.04
C PHE A 180 8.00 5.80 12.85
N LEU A 181 6.89 6.13 12.18
CA LEU A 181 6.41 7.52 12.04
C LEU A 181 6.03 8.16 13.39
N VAL A 182 5.76 7.36 14.43
CA VAL A 182 5.48 7.85 15.79
C VAL A 182 6.62 8.72 16.33
N LEU A 183 7.85 8.48 15.89
CA LEU A 183 9.04 9.28 16.26
C LEU A 183 8.95 10.75 15.83
N PHE A 184 8.11 11.06 14.83
CA PHE A 184 7.88 12.41 14.31
C PHE A 184 6.67 13.11 14.96
N GLY A 185 6.02 12.48 15.93
CA GLY A 185 4.84 13.00 16.63
C GLY A 185 5.09 14.04 17.73
N LYS A 186 6.34 14.38 18.04
CA LYS A 186 6.68 15.21 19.22
C LYS A 186 6.35 16.70 19.06
N ASP A 187 6.12 17.18 17.84
CA ASP A 187 5.91 18.61 17.56
C ASP A 187 4.43 19.04 17.59
N PHE A 188 3.51 18.14 17.99
CA PHE A 188 2.07 18.46 18.03
C PHE A 188 1.64 19.18 19.33
N ARG A 189 0.83 20.24 19.19
CA ARG A 189 0.08 20.88 20.30
C ARG A 189 -0.72 19.83 21.11
N LYS A 190 -0.81 20.01 22.44
CA LYS A 190 -1.43 19.07 23.41
C LYS A 190 -2.79 18.48 22.97
N ALA A 191 -3.68 19.27 22.38
CA ALA A 191 -5.00 18.83 21.93
C ALA A 191 -4.98 17.76 20.82
N LYS A 192 -3.94 17.75 19.97
CA LYS A 192 -3.81 16.80 18.85
C LYS A 192 -2.91 15.61 19.15
N ARG A 193 -2.16 15.66 20.26
CA ARG A 193 -1.35 14.55 20.76
C ARG A 193 -2.19 13.31 21.07
N LYS A 194 -3.44 13.47 21.54
CA LYS A 194 -4.38 12.35 21.73
C LYS A 194 -4.79 11.70 20.41
N ARG A 195 -5.11 12.49 19.37
CA ARG A 195 -5.46 11.97 18.04
C ARG A 195 -4.29 11.26 17.36
N PHE A 196 -3.08 11.79 17.55
CA PHE A 196 -1.86 11.15 17.06
C PHE A 196 -1.57 9.83 17.79
N ALA A 197 -1.66 9.82 19.11
CA ALA A 197 -1.52 8.58 19.88
C ALA A 197 -2.56 7.54 19.48
N PHE A 198 -3.81 7.96 19.24
CA PHE A 198 -4.86 7.07 18.75
C PHE A 198 -4.54 6.49 17.37
N ALA A 199 -4.14 7.32 16.39
CA ALA A 199 -3.73 6.85 15.07
C ALA A 199 -2.52 5.89 15.13
N ALA A 200 -1.56 6.18 16.01
CA ALA A 200 -0.38 5.35 16.23
C ALA A 200 -0.71 3.95 16.77
N LEU A 201 -1.79 3.80 17.55
CA LEU A 201 -2.22 2.50 18.09
C LEU A 201 -2.79 1.55 17.03
N PHE A 202 -3.26 2.07 15.90
CA PHE A 202 -3.76 1.22 14.82
C PHE A 202 -2.66 0.51 14.05
N GLN A 203 -1.45 1.08 14.01
CA GLN A 203 -0.30 0.49 13.32
C GLN A 203 0.06 -0.91 13.86
N PRO A 204 0.28 -1.11 15.18
CA PRO A 204 0.55 -2.45 15.71
C PRO A 204 -0.65 -3.39 15.55
N ALA A 205 -1.90 -2.88 15.61
CA ALA A 205 -3.08 -3.73 15.40
C ALA A 205 -3.10 -4.31 13.97
N VAL A 206 -2.83 -3.47 12.96
CA VAL A 206 -2.72 -3.94 11.56
C VAL A 206 -1.54 -4.86 11.36
N ALA A 207 -0.38 -4.56 11.98
CA ALA A 207 0.77 -5.45 11.93
C ALA A 207 0.45 -6.83 12.52
N VAL A 208 -0.28 -6.90 13.65
CA VAL A 208 -0.72 -8.18 14.24
C VAL A 208 -1.67 -8.91 13.30
N ILE A 209 -2.65 -8.22 12.70
CA ILE A 209 -3.59 -8.83 11.75
C ILE A 209 -2.82 -9.50 10.60
N PHE A 210 -1.92 -8.78 9.93
CA PHE A 210 -1.18 -9.35 8.80
C PHE A 210 -0.13 -10.38 9.21
N THR A 211 0.45 -10.27 10.42
CA THR A 211 1.30 -11.33 10.97
C THR A 211 0.50 -12.61 11.14
N VAL A 212 -0.70 -12.54 11.71
CA VAL A 212 -1.59 -13.69 11.84
C VAL A 212 -1.99 -14.21 10.45
N SER A 213 -2.34 -13.34 9.50
CA SER A 213 -2.66 -13.76 8.13
C SER A 213 -1.50 -14.52 7.46
N ILE A 214 -0.25 -14.12 7.70
CA ILE A 214 0.93 -14.84 7.19
C ILE A 214 1.07 -16.21 7.84
N LEU A 215 0.82 -16.33 9.15
CA LEU A 215 0.89 -17.62 9.86
C LEU A 215 -0.18 -18.62 9.36
N TYR A 216 -1.31 -18.12 8.86
CA TYR A 216 -2.39 -18.91 8.29
C TYR A 216 -2.40 -18.90 6.76
N LEU A 217 -1.30 -18.48 6.11
CA LEU A 217 -1.26 -18.29 4.66
C LEU A 217 -1.65 -19.55 3.89
N ASP A 218 -1.06 -20.70 4.21
CA ASP A 218 -1.33 -21.97 3.52
C ASP A 218 -2.81 -22.36 3.59
N TRP A 219 -3.45 -22.10 4.74
CA TRP A 219 -4.88 -22.35 4.92
C TRP A 219 -5.74 -21.38 4.11
N ILE A 220 -5.37 -20.09 4.10
CA ILE A 220 -6.07 -19.06 3.32
C ILE A 220 -6.00 -19.38 1.83
N GLU A 221 -4.82 -19.69 1.30
CA GLU A 221 -4.64 -20.04 -0.11
C GLU A 221 -5.42 -21.31 -0.48
N SER A 222 -5.32 -22.37 0.34
CA SER A 222 -6.10 -23.59 0.14
C SER A 222 -7.61 -23.34 0.14
N TYR A 223 -8.10 -22.43 0.99
CA TYR A 223 -9.51 -22.07 1.05
C TYR A 223 -9.95 -21.26 -0.19
N LEU A 224 -9.12 -20.32 -0.66
CA LEU A 224 -9.39 -19.56 -1.88
C LEU A 224 -9.41 -20.46 -3.13
N ASP A 225 -8.49 -21.42 -3.21
CA ASP A 225 -8.46 -22.41 -4.28
C ASP A 225 -9.70 -23.32 -4.26
N PHE A 226 -10.11 -23.77 -3.07
CA PHE A 226 -11.34 -24.53 -2.90
C PHE A 226 -12.56 -23.74 -3.39
N LEU A 227 -12.68 -22.46 -3.00
CA LEU A 227 -13.76 -21.59 -3.47
C LEU A 227 -13.74 -21.44 -4.99
N TYR A 228 -12.56 -21.26 -5.58
CA TYR A 228 -12.42 -21.14 -7.03
C TYR A 228 -12.86 -22.42 -7.78
N ILE A 229 -12.41 -23.59 -7.32
CA ILE A 229 -12.78 -24.88 -7.93
C ILE A 229 -14.26 -25.18 -7.75
N SER A 230 -14.80 -24.96 -6.54
CA SER A 230 -16.21 -25.21 -6.24
C SER A 230 -17.15 -24.35 -7.08
N ALA A 231 -16.78 -23.08 -7.31
CA ALA A 231 -17.48 -22.21 -8.22
C ALA A 231 -17.48 -22.78 -9.65
N GLY A 232 -16.30 -23.14 -10.18
CA GLY A 232 -16.18 -23.70 -11.53
C GLY A 232 -16.92 -25.02 -11.77
N SER A 233 -17.23 -25.78 -10.71
CA SER A 233 -17.97 -27.05 -10.80
C SER A 233 -19.50 -26.91 -10.93
N LEU A 234 -20.04 -25.70 -10.78
CA LEU A 234 -21.47 -25.39 -10.84
C LEU A 234 -21.94 -24.85 -12.20
N THR A 235 -21.03 -24.73 -13.18
CA THR A 235 -21.28 -24.30 -14.57
C THR A 235 -21.04 -25.44 -15.54
#